data_AF-A0A2P4UD86-F1
#
_entry.id   AF-A0A2P4UD86-F1
#
_cell.length_a   1.000
_cell.length_b   1.000
_cell.length_c   1.000
_cell.angle_alpha   90.00
_cell.angle_beta   90.00
_cell.angle_gamma   90.00
#
_symmetry.space_group_name_H-M   'P 1'
#
loop_
_entity.id
_entity.type
_entity.pdbx_description
1 polymer ?
#
loop_
_entity_poly.entity_id
_entity_poly.type
_entity_poly.pdbx_seq_one_letter_code
_entity_poly.pdbx_strand_id
1 'polypeptide(L)'
;MSDALNALLDQIGTPAQLRELLAIEGVDDAFLEGFLQQAGAAPALDRIFGVMAERFSPERARGRSGVVQWVVRMPDGDLPYRFAYGSHGATAERGTARRPDVRLTVTAPVLIRLCAGRLNVVRALRERTLRFRGNPLVAARLPRWFDY
;
A
#
# COMPACT_ATOMS: atom_id res chain seq x y z
N MET A 1 -19.81 -17.42 -4.28
CA MET A 1 -19.08 -16.72 -3.20
C MET A 1 -18.01 -15.75 -3.76
N SER A 2 -18.09 -15.39 -5.05
CA SER A 2 -17.15 -14.54 -5.79
C SER A 2 -17.60 -13.07 -5.88
N ASP A 3 -18.90 -12.82 -6.01
CA ASP A 3 -19.38 -11.51 -6.48
C ASP A 3 -19.41 -10.47 -5.36
N ALA A 4 -19.75 -10.87 -4.14
CA ALA A 4 -19.69 -9.99 -2.98
C ALA A 4 -18.24 -9.56 -2.67
N LEU A 5 -17.27 -10.46 -2.88
CA LEU A 5 -15.85 -10.20 -2.64
C LEU A 5 -15.28 -9.26 -3.71
N ASN A 6 -15.61 -9.51 -4.98
CA ASN A 6 -15.25 -8.63 -6.08
C ASN A 6 -15.91 -7.25 -5.93
N ALA A 7 -17.18 -7.18 -5.52
CA ALA A 7 -17.84 -5.90 -5.24
C ALA A 7 -17.14 -5.14 -4.10
N LEU A 8 -16.65 -5.85 -3.07
CA LEU A 8 -15.89 -5.25 -1.97
C LEU A 8 -14.52 -4.74 -2.45
N LEU A 9 -13.84 -5.48 -3.33
CA LEU A 9 -12.59 -5.05 -3.97
C LEU A 9 -12.79 -3.85 -4.92
N ASP A 10 -13.90 -3.83 -5.66
CA ASP A 10 -14.27 -2.72 -6.55
C ASP A 10 -14.60 -1.45 -5.75
N GLN A 11 -15.16 -1.63 -4.55
CA GLN A 11 -15.35 -0.57 -3.56
C GLN A 11 -14.05 -0.14 -2.90
N ILE A 12 -12.92 -0.85 -3.02
CA ILE A 12 -11.60 -0.33 -2.64
C ILE A 12 -11.11 0.57 -3.79
N GLY A 13 -11.68 1.78 -3.89
CA GLY A 13 -11.27 2.81 -4.85
C GLY A 13 -10.68 4.06 -4.20
N THR A 14 -10.87 4.23 -2.88
CA THR A 14 -10.51 5.45 -2.15
C THR A 14 -10.05 5.14 -0.72
N PRO A 15 -9.27 6.04 -0.10
CA PRO A 15 -8.97 5.98 1.33
C PRO A 15 -10.22 5.97 2.20
N ALA A 16 -11.26 6.71 1.81
CA ALA A 16 -12.51 6.78 2.56
C ALA A 16 -13.20 5.41 2.64
N GLN A 17 -13.24 4.67 1.53
CA GLN A 17 -13.79 3.31 1.52
C GLN A 17 -12.93 2.32 2.32
N LEU A 18 -11.59 2.43 2.25
CA LEU A 18 -10.70 1.66 3.12
C LEU A 18 -10.93 1.99 4.60
N ARG A 19 -11.21 3.25 4.91
CA ARG A 19 -11.59 3.71 6.25
C ARG A 19 -12.96 3.14 6.66
N GLU A 20 -13.95 3.08 5.78
CA GLU A 20 -15.23 2.46 6.11
C GLU A 20 -15.06 0.97 6.41
N LEU A 21 -14.32 0.24 5.56
CA LEU A 21 -13.99 -1.17 5.79
C LEU A 21 -13.32 -1.40 7.15
N LEU A 22 -12.28 -0.63 7.45
CA LEU A 22 -11.54 -0.74 8.72
C LEU A 22 -12.34 -0.25 9.95
N ALA A 23 -13.52 0.35 9.77
CA ALA A 23 -14.38 0.77 10.86
C ALA A 23 -15.45 -0.28 11.22
N ILE A 24 -15.61 -1.32 10.40
CA ILE A 24 -16.52 -2.43 10.69
C ILE A 24 -15.98 -3.22 11.89
N GLU A 25 -16.86 -3.49 12.86
CA GLU A 25 -16.52 -4.28 14.03
C GLU A 25 -16.03 -5.68 13.61
N GLY A 26 -14.92 -6.13 14.20
CA GLY A 26 -14.29 -7.41 13.86
C GLY A 26 -13.31 -7.38 12.69
N VAL A 27 -13.12 -6.24 12.00
CA VAL A 27 -12.06 -6.09 10.98
C VAL A 27 -10.70 -5.88 11.64
N ASP A 28 -10.01 -6.98 11.91
CA ASP A 28 -8.65 -7.02 12.45
C ASP A 28 -7.61 -7.54 11.42
N ASP A 29 -6.36 -7.78 11.86
CA ASP A 29 -5.30 -8.27 10.98
C ASP A 29 -5.63 -9.65 10.40
N ALA A 30 -6.20 -10.54 11.21
CA ALA A 30 -6.56 -11.90 10.78
C ALA A 30 -7.68 -11.87 9.75
N PHE A 31 -8.67 -11.00 9.93
CA PHE A 31 -9.72 -10.77 8.94
C PHE A 31 -9.13 -10.26 7.61
N LEU A 32 -8.24 -9.26 7.65
CA LEU A 32 -7.64 -8.70 6.44
C LEU A 32 -6.75 -9.72 5.70
N GLU A 33 -6.00 -10.54 6.43
CA GLU A 33 -5.19 -11.61 5.85
C GLU A 33 -6.07 -12.69 5.23
N GLY A 34 -7.12 -13.13 5.94
CA GLY A 34 -8.10 -14.08 5.42
C GLY A 34 -8.83 -13.54 4.18
N PHE A 35 -9.21 -12.26 4.19
CA PHE A 35 -9.80 -11.58 3.04
C PHE A 35 -8.88 -11.62 1.82
N LEU A 36 -7.60 -11.29 1.99
CA LEU A 36 -6.62 -11.33 0.90
C LEU A 36 -6.37 -12.75 0.39
N GLN A 37 -6.37 -13.75 1.27
CA GLN A 37 -6.27 -15.15 0.87
C GLN A 37 -7.46 -15.60 0.03
N GLN A 38 -8.69 -15.24 0.44
CA GLN A 38 -9.91 -15.57 -0.30
C GLN A 38 -10.01 -14.82 -1.63
N ALA A 39 -9.60 -13.55 -1.67
CA ALA A 39 -9.63 -12.70 -2.86
C ALA A 39 -8.54 -13.03 -3.89
N GLY A 40 -7.51 -13.76 -3.46
CA GLY A 40 -6.23 -13.81 -4.16
C GLY A 40 -5.40 -12.57 -3.81
N ALA A 41 -4.31 -12.79 -3.08
CA ALA A 41 -3.48 -11.70 -2.55
C ALA A 41 -2.94 -10.79 -3.67
N ALA A 42 -2.53 -11.37 -4.80
CA ALA A 42 -1.89 -10.61 -5.86
C ALA A 42 -2.89 -9.70 -6.62
N PRO A 43 -4.07 -10.16 -7.09
CA PRO A 43 -5.09 -9.27 -7.65
C PRO A 43 -5.56 -8.17 -6.69
N ALA A 44 -5.76 -8.49 -5.40
CA ALA A 44 -6.16 -7.50 -4.41
C ALA A 44 -5.09 -6.42 -4.20
N LEU A 45 -3.81 -6.82 -4.13
CA LEU A 45 -2.70 -5.88 -4.03
C LEU A 45 -2.51 -5.06 -5.30
N ASP A 46 -2.69 -5.62 -6.50
CA ASP A 46 -2.67 -4.85 -7.75
C ASP A 46 -3.68 -3.71 -7.70
N ARG A 47 -4.90 -3.98 -7.20
CA ARG A 47 -5.93 -2.96 -7.04
C ARG A 47 -5.50 -1.87 -6.06
N ILE A 48 -4.99 -2.25 -4.88
CA ILE A 48 -4.50 -1.30 -3.86
C ILE A 48 -3.38 -0.41 -4.43
N PHE A 49 -2.42 -1.01 -5.14
CA PHE A 49 -1.30 -0.29 -5.74
C PHE A 49 -1.75 0.59 -6.92
N GLY A 50 -2.73 0.16 -7.70
CA GLY A 50 -3.38 0.97 -8.72
C GLY A 50 -4.02 2.22 -8.13
N VAL A 51 -4.84 2.07 -7.07
CA VAL A 51 -5.42 3.21 -6.34
C VAL A 51 -4.33 4.10 -5.77
N MET A 52 -3.25 3.53 -5.22
CA MET A 52 -2.14 4.33 -4.70
C MET A 52 -1.46 5.17 -5.80
N ALA A 53 -1.32 4.62 -7.01
CA ALA A 53 -0.78 5.34 -8.17
C ALA A 53 -1.74 6.44 -8.66
N GLU A 54 -3.04 6.17 -8.73
CA GLU A 54 -4.08 7.14 -9.08
C GLU A 54 -4.13 8.32 -8.11
N ARG A 55 -3.86 8.06 -6.83
CA ARG A 55 -3.91 9.05 -5.73
C ARG A 55 -2.62 9.84 -5.53
N PHE A 56 -1.59 9.56 -6.32
CA PHE A 56 -0.34 10.28 -6.26
C PHE A 56 -0.48 11.68 -6.84
N SER A 57 -0.04 12.70 -6.10
CA SER A 57 0.00 14.10 -6.54
C SER A 57 1.44 14.53 -6.87
N PRO A 58 1.77 14.74 -8.17
CA PRO A 58 3.07 15.28 -8.58
C PRO A 58 3.39 16.64 -7.96
N GLU A 59 2.35 17.46 -7.72
CA GLU A 59 2.48 18.77 -7.06
C GLU A 59 2.92 18.62 -5.60
N ARG A 60 2.29 17.72 -4.84
CA ARG A 60 2.71 17.41 -3.45
C ARG A 60 4.11 16.80 -3.40
N ALA A 61 4.50 16.05 -4.44
CA ALA A 61 5.86 15.55 -4.63
C ALA A 61 6.87 16.62 -5.08
N ARG A 62 6.40 17.84 -5.40
CA ARG A 62 7.19 18.99 -5.89
C ARG A 62 8.05 18.62 -7.10
N GLY A 63 7.47 17.88 -8.06
CA GLY A 63 8.13 17.50 -9.31
C GLY A 63 9.29 16.50 -9.15
N ARG A 64 9.45 15.88 -7.98
CA ARG A 64 10.45 14.82 -7.78
C ARG A 64 10.06 13.59 -8.58
N SER A 65 11.07 12.85 -9.02
CA SER A 65 10.92 11.52 -9.58
C SER A 65 11.73 10.49 -8.80
N GLY A 66 11.39 9.22 -8.97
CA GLY A 66 12.08 8.14 -8.29
C GLY A 66 11.28 6.84 -8.29
N VAL A 67 11.79 5.85 -7.56
CA VAL A 67 11.18 4.54 -7.41
C VAL A 67 11.21 4.09 -5.96
N VAL A 68 10.02 3.80 -5.42
CA VAL A 68 9.85 3.11 -4.14
C VAL A 68 9.70 1.62 -4.41
N GLN A 69 10.53 0.80 -3.80
CA GLN A 69 10.28 -0.64 -3.73
C GLN A 69 9.38 -0.94 -2.54
N TRP A 70 8.28 -1.62 -2.78
CA TRP A 70 7.45 -2.23 -1.75
C TRP A 70 7.71 -3.74 -1.71
N VAL A 71 7.77 -4.29 -0.51
CA VAL A 71 7.80 -5.74 -0.26
C VAL A 71 6.67 -6.03 0.71
N VAL A 72 5.57 -6.59 0.19
CA VAL A 72 4.41 -6.95 1.00
C VAL A 72 4.60 -8.39 1.48
N ARG A 73 4.79 -8.55 2.78
CA ARG A 73 4.92 -9.86 3.42
C ARG A 73 3.55 -10.51 3.50
N MET A 74 3.46 -11.72 2.99
CA MET A 74 2.30 -12.61 3.11
C MET A 74 2.74 -13.93 3.77
N PRO A 75 1.81 -14.71 4.32
CA PRO A 75 2.10 -16.05 4.83
C PRO A 75 2.76 -16.96 3.79
N ASP A 76 2.32 -16.89 2.53
CA ASP A 76 2.78 -17.77 1.44
C ASP A 76 4.01 -17.23 0.67
N GLY A 77 4.51 -16.05 1.07
CA GLY A 77 5.69 -15.43 0.45
C GLY A 77 5.56 -13.94 0.22
N ASP A 78 6.69 -13.28 0.01
CA ASP A 78 6.73 -11.84 -0.23
C ASP A 78 6.27 -11.48 -1.65
N LEU A 79 5.41 -10.47 -1.75
CA LEU A 79 4.97 -9.90 -3.02
C LEU A 79 5.64 -8.53 -3.24
N PRO A 80 6.62 -8.45 -4.17
CA PRO A 80 7.30 -7.20 -4.44
C PRO A 80 6.51 -6.34 -5.42
N TYR A 81 6.48 -5.04 -5.17
CA TYR A 81 5.95 -4.02 -6.08
C TYR A 81 6.94 -2.88 -6.28
N ARG A 82 7.04 -2.37 -7.50
CA ARG A 82 7.72 -1.10 -7.80
C ARG A 82 6.67 -0.01 -7.94
N PHE A 83 6.88 1.09 -7.24
CA PHE A 83 6.09 2.31 -7.38
C PHE A 83 6.99 3.40 -7.96
N ALA A 84 6.86 3.66 -9.25
CA ALA A 84 7.60 4.70 -9.94
C ALA A 84 6.78 5.98 -9.92
N TYR A 85 7.41 7.11 -9.63
CA TYR A 85 6.73 8.41 -9.56
C TYR A 85 7.53 9.48 -10.30
N GLY A 86 6.84 10.51 -10.77
CA GLY A 86 7.44 11.65 -11.45
C GLY A 86 6.44 12.76 -11.74
N SER A 87 6.85 13.69 -12.60
CA SER A 87 6.10 14.90 -12.94
C SER A 87 4.72 14.63 -13.54
N HIS A 88 4.53 13.48 -14.18
CA HIS A 88 3.31 13.11 -14.90
C HIS A 88 2.39 12.15 -14.14
N GLY A 89 2.72 11.83 -12.88
CA GLY A 89 1.96 10.87 -12.09
C GLY A 89 2.85 9.75 -11.55
N ALA A 90 2.21 8.63 -11.21
CA ALA A 90 2.88 7.43 -10.74
C ALA A 90 2.34 6.18 -11.43
N THR A 91 3.15 5.13 -11.44
CA THR A 91 2.75 3.78 -11.82
C THR A 91 3.16 2.80 -10.74
N ALA A 92 2.39 1.74 -10.58
CA ALA A 92 2.66 0.67 -9.64
C ALA A 92 2.52 -0.68 -10.33
N GLU A 93 3.55 -1.51 -10.22
CA GLU A 93 3.63 -2.78 -10.91
C GLU A 93 4.30 -3.82 -10.04
N ARG A 94 3.96 -5.10 -10.24
CA ARG A 94 4.65 -6.20 -9.58
C ARG A 94 6.13 -6.27 -9.98
N GLY A 95 6.95 -6.75 -9.06
CA GLY A 95 8.35 -7.04 -9.29
C GLY A 95 9.31 -6.16 -8.50
N THR A 96 10.59 -6.31 -8.82
CA THR A 96 11.68 -5.66 -8.10
C THR A 96 12.29 -4.52 -8.90
N ALA A 97 12.54 -3.40 -8.23
CA ALA A 97 13.32 -2.30 -8.76
C ALA A 97 14.81 -2.59 -8.58
N ARG A 98 15.60 -2.36 -9.64
CA ARG A 98 17.06 -2.55 -9.61
C ARG A 98 17.75 -1.56 -8.66
N ARG A 99 17.28 -0.32 -8.62
CA ARG A 99 17.84 0.79 -7.81
C ARG A 99 16.72 1.65 -7.22
N PRO A 100 15.99 1.17 -6.21
CA PRO A 100 14.96 1.97 -5.54
C PRO A 100 15.60 3.04 -4.63
N ASP A 101 14.98 4.21 -4.56
CA ASP A 101 15.37 5.27 -3.60
C ASP A 101 15.12 4.84 -2.16
N VAL A 102 14.03 4.10 -1.95
CA VAL A 102 13.68 3.51 -0.67
C VAL A 102 13.00 2.16 -0.90
N ARG A 103 13.32 1.19 -0.04
CA ARG A 103 12.62 -0.08 0.09
C ARG A 103 11.80 -0.06 1.35
N LEU A 104 10.49 -0.29 1.23
CA LEU A 104 9.53 -0.45 2.32
C LEU A 104 9.11 -1.91 2.40
N THR A 105 9.25 -2.52 3.57
CA THR A 105 8.77 -3.88 3.84
C THR A 105 7.63 -3.78 4.84
N VAL A 106 6.45 -4.26 4.45
CA VAL A 106 5.19 -4.14 5.20
C VAL A 106 4.47 -5.46 5.25
N THR A 107 3.63 -5.72 6.25
CA THR A 107 2.58 -6.73 6.12
C THR A 107 1.41 -6.15 5.34
N ALA A 108 0.57 -6.99 4.74
CA ALA A 108 -0.58 -6.49 4.00
C ALA A 108 -1.60 -5.72 4.86
N PRO A 109 -1.93 -6.13 6.11
CA PRO A 109 -2.77 -5.32 7.00
C PRO A 109 -2.19 -3.93 7.30
N VAL A 110 -0.86 -3.80 7.39
CA VAL A 110 -0.18 -2.52 7.57
C VAL A 110 -0.28 -1.64 6.32
N LEU A 111 -0.13 -2.23 5.12
CA LEU A 111 -0.31 -1.51 3.86
C LEU A 111 -1.74 -0.96 3.74
N ILE A 112 -2.75 -1.78 4.02
CA ILE A 112 -4.16 -1.38 3.95
C ILE A 112 -4.44 -0.18 4.88
N ARG A 113 -3.95 -0.25 6.13
CA ARG A 113 -4.10 0.86 7.09
C ARG A 113 -3.31 2.11 6.68
N LEU A 114 -2.16 1.95 6.02
CA LEU A 114 -1.40 3.06 5.47
C LEU A 114 -2.22 3.79 4.39
N CYS A 115 -2.75 3.05 3.42
CA CYS A 115 -3.58 3.60 2.34
C CYS A 115 -4.89 4.22 2.86
N ALA A 116 -5.42 3.73 3.99
CA ALA A 116 -6.57 4.33 4.67
C ALA A 116 -6.23 5.61 5.46
N GLY A 117 -4.95 5.98 5.59
CA GLY A 117 -4.52 7.07 6.47
C GLY A 117 -4.71 6.78 7.96
N ARG A 118 -4.80 5.50 8.35
CA ARG A 118 -5.04 5.04 9.72
C ARG A 118 -3.85 4.35 10.38
N LEU A 119 -2.71 4.29 9.70
CA LEU A 119 -1.55 3.62 10.24
C LEU A 119 -0.92 4.41 11.39
N ASN A 120 -0.76 3.76 12.54
CA ASN A 120 0.17 4.22 13.57
C ASN A 120 1.60 3.79 13.19
N VAL A 121 2.32 4.69 12.51
CA VAL A 121 3.67 4.43 11.96
C VAL A 121 4.68 4.05 13.05
N VAL A 122 4.65 4.71 14.21
CA VAL A 122 5.59 4.46 15.32
C VAL A 122 5.40 3.05 15.87
N ARG A 123 4.15 2.62 16.06
CA ARG A 123 3.82 1.26 16.48
C ARG A 123 4.28 0.23 15.45
N ALA A 124 3.98 0.45 14.17
CA ALA A 124 4.35 -0.49 13.10
C ALA A 124 5.87 -0.66 12.93
N LEU A 125 6.65 0.41 13.11
CA LEU A 125 8.11 0.33 13.12
C LEU A 125 8.63 -0.46 14.33
N ARG A 126 8.05 -0.21 15.52
CA ARG A 126 8.42 -0.91 16.77
C ARG A 126 8.14 -2.40 16.71
N GLU A 127 6.95 -2.77 16.22
CA GLU A 127 6.54 -4.17 16.01
C GLU A 127 7.23 -4.82 14.80
N ARG A 128 8.03 -4.05 14.07
CA ARG A 128 8.74 -4.48 12.86
C ARG A 128 7.79 -4.99 11.77
N THR A 129 6.53 -4.58 11.81
CA THR A 129 5.50 -4.83 10.78
C THR A 129 5.66 -3.85 9.60
N LEU A 130 6.27 -2.69 9.84
CA LEU A 130 6.85 -1.79 8.83
C LEU A 130 8.38 -1.71 9.02
N ARG A 131 9.13 -1.78 7.92
CA ARG A 131 10.57 -1.49 7.87
C ARG A 131 10.89 -0.66 6.64
N PHE A 132 11.93 0.17 6.71
CA PHE A 132 12.45 0.86 5.55
C PHE A 132 13.98 0.72 5.44
N ARG A 133 14.49 0.82 4.22
CA ARG A 133 15.92 0.93 3.89
C ARG A 133 16.10 1.91 2.73
N GLY A 134 17.21 2.64 2.71
CA GLY A 134 17.48 3.66 1.68
C GLY A 134 17.26 5.07 2.20
N ASN A 135 16.75 5.97 1.36
CA ASN A 135 16.67 7.39 1.66
C ASN A 135 15.57 7.71 2.71
N PRO A 136 15.93 8.15 3.92
CA PRO A 136 14.97 8.43 4.98
C PRO A 136 14.09 9.65 4.66
N LEU A 137 14.58 10.61 3.86
CA LEU A 137 13.79 11.77 3.46
C LEU A 137 12.67 11.40 2.48
N VAL A 138 12.90 10.41 1.61
CA VAL A 138 11.85 9.87 0.74
C VAL A 138 10.83 9.12 1.61
N ALA A 139 11.29 8.24 2.50
CA ALA A 139 10.42 7.49 3.41
C ALA A 139 9.50 8.40 4.25
N ALA A 140 10.04 9.47 4.83
CA ALA A 140 9.30 10.39 5.69
C ALA A 140 8.31 11.28 4.92
N ARG A 141 8.57 11.58 3.64
CA ARG A 141 7.73 12.45 2.81
C ARG A 141 6.65 11.71 2.04
N LEU A 142 6.90 10.44 1.71
CA LEU A 142 6.03 9.63 0.86
C LEU A 142 4.53 9.70 1.25
N PRO A 143 4.12 9.60 2.53
CA PRO A 143 2.70 9.69 2.89
C PRO A 143 2.04 11.02 2.50
N ARG A 144 2.81 12.12 2.41
CA ARG A 144 2.30 13.44 2.06
C ARG A 144 2.11 13.65 0.56
N TRP A 145 2.57 12.72 -0.28
CA TRP A 145 2.45 12.81 -1.73
C TRP A 145 1.10 12.31 -2.25
N PHE A 146 0.28 11.70 -1.40
CA PHE A 146 -1.03 11.20 -1.76
C PHE A 146 -2.14 12.17 -1.33
N ASP A 147 -3.24 12.22 -2.07
CA ASP A 147 -4.38 13.14 -1.88
C ASP A 147 -5.53 12.56 -1.03
N TYR A 148 -5.16 11.88 0.07
CA TYR A 148 -6.08 11.22 1.00
C TYR A 148 -6.80 12.12 2.01
#